data_AF-A0A2S5N339-F1
#
_entry.id   AF-A0A2S5N339-F1
#
_cell.length_a   1.000
_cell.length_b   1.000
_cell.length_c   1.000
_cell.angle_alpha   90.00
_cell.angle_beta   90.00
_cell.angle_gamma   90.00
#
_symmetry.space_group_name_H-M   'P 1'
#
loop_
_entity.id
_entity.type
_entity.pdbx_description
1 polymer ?
#
loop_
_entity_poly.entity_id
_entity_poly.type
_entity_poly.pdbx_seq_one_letter_code
_entity_poly.pdbx_strand_id
1 'polypeptide(L)'
;QHGDFLYRFALARLRDPHLAEDVVQETFLAAIKSPSFSGDSAPRTWLTGILKHKIIDMMRKNVREIAASDLMSEQDANMDEFFDDAGRWIEKPMDWDMPENALEQKQFLGVLQNCMDKLPAKLSALFMMRDVHETDNEEICKELNITTTNAWVMLYRARMGIRKCLEINWLGA
;
A
#
# COMPACT_ATOMS: atom_id res chain seq x y z
N GLN A 1 -8.22 8.52 23.69
CA GLN A 1 -7.26 9.55 23.26
C GLN A 1 -6.52 9.22 21.95
N HIS A 2 -6.16 7.96 21.66
CA HIS A 2 -5.41 7.62 20.43
C HIS A 2 -6.25 7.02 19.29
N GLY A 3 -7.52 6.70 19.54
CA GLY A 3 -8.42 6.03 18.59
C GLY A 3 -8.52 6.74 17.23
N ASP A 4 -8.88 8.02 17.20
CA ASP A 4 -9.06 8.77 15.94
C ASP A 4 -7.82 8.77 15.04
N PHE A 5 -6.64 8.88 15.66
CA PHE A 5 -5.37 8.82 14.92
C PHE A 5 -5.13 7.44 14.32
N LEU A 6 -5.30 6.39 15.13
CA LEU A 6 -5.12 5.00 14.70
C LEU A 6 -6.15 4.62 13.62
N TYR A 7 -7.39 5.08 13.77
CA TYR A 7 -8.45 4.87 12.78
C TYR A 7 -8.12 5.53 11.45
N ARG A 8 -7.75 6.81 11.43
CA ARG A 8 -7.32 7.49 10.19
C ARG A 8 -6.11 6.81 9.56
N PHE A 9 -5.16 6.36 10.39
CA PHE A 9 -3.98 5.63 9.93
C PHE A 9 -4.35 4.30 9.27
N ALA A 10 -5.27 3.54 9.85
CA ALA A 10 -5.76 2.27 9.33
C ALA A 10 -6.64 2.46 8.09
N LEU A 11 -7.54 3.44 8.10
CA LEU A 11 -8.44 3.75 6.99
C LEU A 11 -7.66 4.11 5.72
N ALA A 12 -6.61 4.91 5.84
CA ALA A 12 -5.72 5.25 4.72
C ALA A 12 -4.99 4.03 4.13
N ARG A 13 -4.93 2.90 4.85
CA ARG A 13 -4.20 1.69 4.44
C ARG A 13 -5.11 0.58 3.96
N LEU A 14 -6.19 0.34 4.69
CA LEU A 14 -7.14 -0.74 4.44
C LEU A 14 -8.29 -0.32 3.52
N ARG A 15 -8.62 0.98 3.49
CA ARG A 15 -9.63 1.58 2.61
C ARG A 15 -11.05 1.02 2.79
N ASP A 16 -11.24 0.35 3.91
CA ASP A 16 -12.51 -0.19 4.36
C ASP A 16 -12.74 0.34 5.79
N PRO A 17 -13.80 1.13 6.00
CA PRO A 17 -14.13 1.68 7.32
C PRO A 17 -14.32 0.61 8.40
N HIS A 18 -14.91 -0.55 8.06
CA HIS A 18 -15.15 -1.64 8.99
C HIS A 18 -13.84 -2.34 9.34
N LEU A 19 -13.02 -2.68 8.35
CA LEU A 19 -11.71 -3.27 8.63
C LEU A 19 -10.82 -2.32 9.42
N ALA A 20 -10.87 -1.01 9.12
CA ALA A 20 -10.13 0.01 9.87
C ALA A 20 -10.56 0.09 11.33
N GLU A 21 -11.87 0.00 11.61
CA GLU A 21 -12.39 -0.05 12.97
C GLU A 21 -11.94 -1.32 13.69
N ASP A 22 -12.09 -2.48 13.04
CA ASP A 22 -11.74 -3.78 13.59
C ASP A 22 -10.25 -3.85 13.98
N VAL A 23 -9.33 -3.45 13.09
CA VAL A 23 -7.89 -3.48 13.42
C VAL A 23 -7.52 -2.52 14.55
N VAL A 24 -8.23 -1.39 14.69
CA VAL A 24 -8.02 -0.46 15.81
C VAL A 24 -8.51 -1.08 17.12
N GLN A 25 -9.66 -1.75 17.11
CA GLN A 25 -10.17 -2.47 18.28
C GLN A 25 -9.20 -3.59 18.67
N GLU A 26 -8.74 -4.40 17.71
CA GLU A 26 -7.73 -5.44 17.95
C GLU A 26 -6.42 -4.87 18.50
N THR A 27 -6.01 -3.70 18.02
CA THR A 27 -4.80 -3.01 18.50
C THR A 27 -4.92 -2.67 19.98
N PHE A 28 -6.06 -2.11 20.41
CA PHE A 28 -6.28 -1.81 21.82
C PHE A 28 -6.39 -3.08 22.68
N LEU A 29 -7.08 -4.11 22.19
CA LEU A 29 -7.16 -5.40 22.88
C LEU A 29 -5.78 -6.04 23.04
N ALA A 30 -4.94 -5.99 22.00
CA ALA A 30 -3.56 -6.49 22.05
C ALA A 30 -2.72 -5.67 23.05
N ALA A 31 -2.87 -4.34 23.05
CA ALA A 31 -2.17 -3.47 23.99
C ALA A 31 -2.54 -3.75 25.47
N ILE A 32 -3.81 -4.08 25.75
CA ILE A 32 -4.27 -4.44 27.09
C ILE A 32 -3.72 -5.81 27.53
N LYS A 33 -3.56 -6.75 26.59
CA LYS A 33 -3.08 -8.11 26.86
C LYS A 33 -1.55 -8.24 26.89
N SER A 34 -0.83 -7.32 26.26
CA SER A 34 0.64 -7.30 26.21
C SER A 34 1.24 -6.94 27.57
N PRO A 35 2.47 -7.40 27.91
CA PRO A 35 3.20 -6.83 29.03
C PRO A 35 3.24 -5.30 28.93
N SER A 36 3.11 -4.66 30.09
CA SER A 36 2.94 -3.21 30.23
C SER A 36 3.91 -2.43 29.33
N PHE A 37 3.40 -1.37 28.72
CA PHE A 37 4.19 -0.42 27.95
C PHE A 37 5.45 0.02 28.71
N SER A 38 6.64 -0.24 28.15
CA SER A 38 7.93 -0.09 28.83
C SER A 38 8.35 1.37 29.05
N GLY A 39 7.73 2.34 28.38
CA GLY A 39 8.08 3.76 28.50
C GLY A 39 9.16 4.25 27.54
N ASP A 40 9.76 3.38 26.74
CA ASP A 40 10.88 3.72 25.84
C ASP A 40 10.47 4.55 24.60
N SER A 41 9.18 4.82 24.42
CA SER A 41 8.64 5.61 23.30
C SER A 41 7.41 6.42 23.72
N ALA A 42 6.74 7.10 22.79
CA ALA A 42 5.42 7.61 23.08
C ALA A 42 4.39 6.47 22.99
N PRO A 43 3.34 6.42 23.85
CA PRO A 43 2.27 5.42 23.75
C PRO A 43 1.65 5.32 22.35
N ARG A 44 1.52 6.46 21.65
CA ARG A 44 1.07 6.51 20.25
C ARG A 44 2.00 5.73 19.31
N THR A 45 3.31 5.90 19.45
CA THR A 45 4.31 5.21 18.62
C THR A 45 4.23 3.69 18.84
N TRP A 46 4.15 3.27 20.10
CA TRP A 46 3.99 1.87 20.46
C TRP A 46 2.70 1.25 19.90
N LEU A 47 1.55 1.93 20.08
CA LEU A 47 0.27 1.50 19.51
C LEU A 47 0.29 1.45 17.98
N THR A 48 0.99 2.39 17.34
CA THR A 48 1.16 2.39 15.88
C THR A 48 1.98 1.18 15.41
N GLY A 49 2.97 0.77 16.19
CA GLY A 49 3.72 -0.47 15.95
C GLY A 49 2.79 -1.68 15.96
N ILE A 50 1.96 -1.84 17.00
CA ILE A 50 0.97 -2.93 17.09
C ILE A 50 0.01 -2.86 15.89
N LEU A 51 -0.55 -1.69 15.60
CA LEU A 51 -1.49 -1.47 14.49
C LEU A 51 -0.88 -1.84 13.13
N LYS A 52 0.38 -1.48 12.87
CA LYS A 52 1.07 -1.83 11.61
C LYS A 52 1.09 -3.33 11.39
N HIS A 53 1.43 -4.11 12.42
CA HIS A 53 1.41 -5.58 12.32
C HIS A 53 0.00 -6.08 12.00
N LYS A 54 -1.03 -5.56 12.68
CA LYS A 54 -2.44 -5.92 12.43
C LYS A 54 -2.92 -5.60 11.02
N ILE A 55 -2.55 -4.43 10.49
CA ILE A 55 -2.86 -4.04 9.11
C ILE A 55 -2.20 -4.99 8.12
N ILE A 56 -0.92 -5.31 8.31
CA ILE A 56 -0.19 -6.24 7.45
C ILE A 56 -0.85 -7.63 7.50
N ASP A 57 -1.20 -8.13 8.68
CA ASP A 57 -1.92 -9.41 8.83
C ASP A 57 -3.26 -9.43 8.10
N MET A 58 -4.02 -8.33 8.15
CA MET A 58 -5.26 -8.19 7.41
C MET A 58 -5.04 -8.17 5.89
N MET A 59 -4.07 -7.39 5.41
CA MET A 59 -3.70 -7.36 3.99
C MET A 59 -3.27 -8.74 3.49
N ARG A 60 -2.50 -9.49 4.30
CA ARG A 60 -2.11 -10.88 4.00
C ARG A 60 -3.33 -11.77 3.79
N LYS A 61 -4.34 -11.67 4.66
CA LYS A 61 -5.58 -12.46 4.56
C LYS A 61 -6.34 -12.14 3.27
N ASN A 62 -6.56 -10.86 2.98
CA ASN A 62 -7.29 -10.42 1.78
C ASN A 62 -6.59 -10.87 0.49
N VAL A 63 -5.26 -10.84 0.45
CA VAL A 63 -4.50 -11.27 -0.73
C VAL A 63 -4.54 -12.79 -0.96
N ARG A 64 -4.66 -13.59 0.11
CA ARG A 64 -4.80 -15.06 0.03
C ARG A 64 -6.20 -15.49 -0.45
N GLU A 65 -7.23 -14.73 -0.11
CA GLU A 65 -8.61 -15.02 -0.51
C GLU A 65 -8.88 -14.72 -2.00
N ILE A 66 -8.02 -13.91 -2.65
CA ILE A 66 -8.05 -13.65 -4.08
C ILE A 66 -7.33 -14.77 -4.83
N ALA A 67 -8.06 -15.49 -5.69
CA ALA A 67 -7.54 -16.63 -6.44
C ALA A 67 -6.28 -16.25 -7.24
N ALA A 68 -5.28 -17.14 -7.25
CA ALA A 68 -4.06 -16.94 -8.03
C ALA A 68 -4.30 -16.89 -9.55
N SER A 69 -5.45 -17.34 -10.05
CA SER A 69 -5.86 -17.18 -11.44
C SER A 69 -6.26 -15.74 -11.79
N ASP A 70 -6.70 -14.96 -10.80
CA ASP A 70 -7.12 -13.56 -10.98
C ASP A 70 -5.93 -12.59 -10.84
N LEU A 71 -4.72 -13.13 -10.64
CA LEU A 71 -3.47 -12.38 -10.53
C LEU A 71 -3.03 -11.70 -11.83
N MET A 72 -3.48 -12.24 -12.96
CA MET A 72 -3.05 -11.84 -14.28
C MET A 72 -4.19 -12.06 -15.27
N SER A 73 -5.07 -11.07 -15.40
CA SER A 73 -5.61 -10.83 -16.73
C SER A 73 -4.47 -10.27 -17.59
N GLU A 74 -4.31 -10.73 -18.83
CA GLU A 74 -3.31 -10.15 -19.76
C GLU A 74 -3.57 -8.66 -20.06
N GLN A 75 -4.71 -8.13 -19.59
CA GLN A 75 -5.17 -6.76 -19.81
C GLN A 75 -4.81 -5.78 -18.67
N ASP A 76 -4.43 -6.24 -17.48
CA ASP A 76 -4.41 -5.38 -16.27
C ASP A 76 -3.23 -4.40 -16.14
N ALA A 77 -2.25 -4.47 -17.04
CA ALA A 77 -1.28 -3.40 -17.30
C ALA A 77 -0.45 -3.85 -18.49
N ASN A 78 -0.84 -3.45 -19.70
CA ASN A 78 -0.01 -3.70 -20.87
C ASN A 78 1.29 -2.90 -20.72
N MET A 79 2.33 -3.60 -20.30
CA MET A 79 3.68 -3.09 -20.05
C MET A 79 4.32 -2.53 -21.34
N ASP A 80 3.88 -3.05 -22.48
CA ASP A 80 4.43 -2.72 -23.79
C ASP A 80 4.07 -1.28 -24.21
N GLU A 81 3.11 -0.63 -23.54
CA GLU A 81 2.75 0.77 -23.82
C GLU A 81 3.84 1.77 -23.39
N PHE A 82 4.75 1.38 -22.49
CA PHE A 82 5.78 2.28 -21.95
C PHE A 82 7.13 2.16 -22.66
N PHE A 83 7.32 1.12 -23.48
CA PHE A 83 8.60 0.80 -24.10
C PHE A 83 8.46 0.62 -25.61
N ASP A 84 9.46 1.07 -26.36
CA ASP A 84 9.56 0.79 -27.80
C ASP A 84 9.99 -0.67 -28.04
N ASP A 85 9.97 -1.11 -29.30
CA ASP A 85 10.40 -2.46 -29.70
C ASP A 85 11.86 -2.77 -29.33
N ALA A 86 12.68 -1.75 -29.02
CA ALA A 86 14.06 -1.88 -28.57
C ALA A 86 14.20 -1.86 -27.03
N GLY A 87 13.09 -1.85 -26.29
CA GLY A 87 13.05 -1.85 -24.83
C GLY A 87 13.45 -0.52 -24.19
N ARG A 88 13.43 0.59 -24.94
CA ARG A 88 13.70 1.94 -24.44
C ARG A 88 12.40 2.62 -24.05
N TRP A 89 12.47 3.52 -23.07
CA TRP A 89 11.33 4.35 -22.69
C TRP A 89 10.81 5.16 -23.88
N ILE A 90 9.53 4.97 -24.22
CA ILE A 90 8.82 5.85 -25.17
C ILE A 90 8.71 7.26 -24.56
N GLU A 91 8.28 7.30 -23.29
CA GLU A 91 8.22 8.53 -22.50
C GLU A 91 8.85 8.29 -21.12
N LYS A 92 9.96 8.98 -20.87
CA LYS A 92 10.70 8.83 -19.61
C LYS A 92 9.87 9.37 -18.45
N PRO A 93 9.99 8.76 -17.25
CA PRO A 93 9.43 9.34 -16.04
C PRO A 93 9.90 10.78 -15.87
N MET A 94 8.96 11.70 -15.70
CA MET A 94 9.26 13.07 -15.27
C MET A 94 9.70 13.05 -13.81
N ASP A 95 10.68 13.89 -13.46
CA ASP A 95 10.99 14.17 -12.07
C ASP A 95 9.85 15.00 -11.46
N TRP A 96 9.40 14.61 -10.27
CA TRP A 96 8.29 15.27 -9.56
C TRP A 96 8.84 16.12 -8.42
N ASP A 97 8.39 17.36 -8.33
CA ASP A 97 8.57 18.15 -7.12
C ASP A 97 7.59 17.67 -6.04
N MET A 98 8.08 17.60 -4.80
CA MET A 98 7.27 17.20 -3.65
C MET A 98 6.33 18.33 -3.25
N PRO A 99 5.07 18.04 -2.84
CA PRO A 99 4.15 19.06 -2.34
C PRO A 99 4.78 19.89 -1.23
N GLU A 100 4.82 21.22 -1.38
CA GLU A 100 5.55 22.09 -0.45
C GLU A 100 4.74 22.40 0.81
N ASN A 101 3.41 22.45 0.68
CA ASN A 101 2.51 22.83 1.78
C ASN A 101 1.52 21.72 2.16
N ALA A 102 0.96 21.84 3.36
CA ALA A 102 0.06 20.82 3.93
C ALA A 102 -1.25 20.65 3.13
N LEU A 103 -1.70 21.67 2.40
CA LEU A 103 -2.91 21.59 1.59
C LEU A 103 -2.65 20.77 0.33
N GLU A 104 -1.58 21.09 -0.40
CA GLU A 104 -1.13 20.32 -1.57
C GLU A 104 -0.82 18.89 -1.18
N GLN A 105 -0.16 18.67 -0.04
CA GLN A 105 0.11 17.32 0.45
C GLN A 105 -1.18 16.54 0.69
N LYS A 106 -2.21 17.17 1.26
CA LYS A 106 -3.52 16.53 1.46
C LYS A 106 -4.20 16.20 0.13
N GLN A 107 -4.12 17.10 -0.85
CA GLN A 107 -4.67 16.87 -2.18
C GLN A 107 -3.93 15.72 -2.88
N PHE A 108 -2.60 15.76 -2.89
CA PHE A 108 -1.74 14.71 -3.44
C PHE A 108 -2.06 13.34 -2.83
N LEU A 109 -2.13 13.25 -1.50
CA LEU A 109 -2.47 12.00 -0.81
C LEU A 109 -3.88 11.50 -1.21
N GLY A 110 -4.83 12.41 -1.45
CA GLY A 110 -6.15 12.05 -1.98
C GLY A 110 -6.09 11.49 -3.40
N VAL A 111 -5.28 12.08 -4.29
CA VAL A 111 -5.09 11.57 -5.65
C VAL A 111 -4.35 10.24 -5.66
N LEU A 112 -3.28 10.11 -4.88
CA LEU A 112 -2.54 8.86 -4.71
C LEU A 112 -3.48 7.75 -4.22
N GLN A 113 -4.31 8.05 -3.22
CA GLN A 113 -5.31 7.11 -2.71
C GLN A 113 -6.26 6.64 -3.81
N ASN A 114 -6.85 7.59 -4.57
CA ASN A 114 -7.72 7.25 -5.70
C ASN A 114 -7.01 6.43 -6.79
N CYS A 115 -5.74 6.71 -7.05
CA CYS A 115 -4.95 5.96 -8.02
C CYS A 115 -4.68 4.54 -7.57
N MET A 116 -4.40 4.34 -6.28
CA MET A 116 -4.25 3.00 -5.76
C MET A 116 -5.59 2.24 -5.69
N ASP A 117 -6.74 2.93 -5.62
CA ASP A 117 -8.08 2.29 -5.63
C ASP A 117 -8.47 1.76 -7.00
N LYS A 118 -7.87 2.30 -8.06
CA LYS A 118 -8.06 1.83 -9.44
C LYS A 118 -7.19 0.61 -9.77
N LEU A 119 -6.22 0.26 -8.94
CA LEU A 119 -5.37 -0.90 -9.14
C LEU A 119 -6.08 -2.17 -8.71
N PRO A 120 -5.78 -3.32 -9.35
CA PRO A 120 -6.15 -4.63 -8.81
C PRO A 120 -5.73 -4.75 -7.35
N ALA A 121 -6.64 -5.26 -6.51
CA ALA A 121 -6.47 -5.28 -5.05
C ALA A 121 -5.15 -5.91 -4.60
N LYS A 122 -4.68 -6.94 -5.32
CA LYS A 122 -3.41 -7.62 -5.04
C LYS A 122 -2.18 -6.74 -5.35
N LEU A 123 -2.20 -5.97 -6.44
CA LEU A 123 -1.11 -5.04 -6.77
C LEU A 123 -1.06 -3.88 -5.78
N SER A 124 -2.23 -3.33 -5.43
CA SER A 124 -2.36 -2.29 -4.40
C SER A 124 -1.84 -2.77 -3.05
N ALA A 125 -2.23 -3.97 -2.61
CA ALA A 125 -1.76 -4.55 -1.36
C ALA A 125 -0.24 -4.82 -1.37
N LEU A 126 0.30 -5.33 -2.48
CA LEU A 126 1.74 -5.57 -2.63
C LEU A 126 2.55 -4.28 -2.56
N PHE A 127 2.09 -3.22 -3.25
CA PHE A 127 2.68 -1.88 -3.18
C PHE A 127 2.60 -1.31 -1.76
N MET A 128 1.46 -1.45 -1.08
CA MET A 128 1.32 -0.99 0.30
C MET A 128 2.28 -1.73 1.24
N MET A 129 2.40 -3.06 1.13
CA MET A 129 3.34 -3.85 1.94
C MET A 129 4.79 -3.43 1.67
N ARG A 130 5.18 -3.29 0.40
CA ARG A 130 6.57 -3.03 0.02
C ARG A 130 6.97 -1.56 0.16
N ASP A 131 6.24 -0.67 -0.49
CA ASP A 131 6.66 0.73 -0.70
C ASP A 131 6.17 1.65 0.45
N VAL A 132 5.13 1.27 1.20
CA VAL A 132 4.59 2.08 2.33
C VAL A 132 4.92 1.50 3.70
N HIS A 133 4.87 0.17 3.83
CA HIS A 133 5.17 -0.53 5.08
C HIS A 133 6.59 -1.08 5.14
N GLU A 134 7.39 -0.91 4.09
CA GLU A 134 8.80 -1.33 4.00
C GLU A 134 9.00 -2.83 4.34
N THR A 135 7.99 -3.66 4.06
CA THR A 135 8.08 -5.11 4.29
C THR A 135 9.10 -5.69 3.31
N ASP A 136 9.87 -6.67 3.79
CA ASP A 136 10.89 -7.30 2.97
C ASP A 136 10.28 -8.18 1.86
N ASN A 137 10.95 -8.24 0.70
CA ASN A 137 10.48 -9.03 -0.42
C ASN A 137 10.45 -10.53 -0.11
N GLU A 138 11.39 -11.05 0.70
CA GLU A 138 11.39 -12.46 1.11
C GLU A 138 10.16 -12.78 1.95
N GLU A 139 9.80 -11.89 2.86
CA GLU A 139 8.61 -12.02 3.70
C GLU A 139 7.33 -11.93 2.85
N ILE A 140 7.25 -10.98 1.91
CA ILE A 140 6.13 -10.88 0.97
C ILE A 140 5.99 -12.16 0.12
N CYS A 141 7.10 -12.71 -0.40
CA CYS A 141 7.09 -13.93 -1.22
C CYS A 141 6.58 -15.14 -0.42
N LYS A 142 7.09 -15.30 0.81
CA LYS A 142 6.70 -16.37 1.72
C LYS A 142 5.21 -16.27 2.07
N GLU A 143 4.74 -15.08 2.43
CA GLU A 143 3.39 -14.89 2.93
C GLU A 143 2.33 -14.99 1.82
N LEU A 144 2.66 -14.55 0.61
CA LEU A 144 1.76 -14.55 -0.55
C LEU A 144 1.88 -15.82 -1.41
N ASN A 145 2.81 -16.72 -1.08
CA ASN A 145 3.11 -17.94 -1.83
C ASN A 145 3.41 -17.66 -3.32
N ILE A 146 4.28 -16.70 -3.57
CA ILE A 146 4.72 -16.28 -4.90
C ILE A 146 6.23 -16.37 -5.02
N THR A 147 6.73 -16.51 -6.24
CA THR A 147 8.18 -16.46 -6.49
C THR A 147 8.70 -15.03 -6.43
N THR A 148 9.98 -14.86 -6.09
CA THR A 148 10.66 -13.56 -6.11
C THR A 148 10.51 -12.85 -7.45
N THR A 149 10.67 -13.59 -8.55
CA THR A 149 10.48 -13.06 -9.91
C THR A 149 9.07 -12.52 -10.11
N ASN A 150 8.04 -13.26 -9.67
CA ASN A 150 6.66 -12.80 -9.77
C ASN A 150 6.41 -11.55 -8.91
N ALA A 151 6.96 -11.51 -7.68
CA ALA A 151 6.85 -10.35 -6.80
C ALA A 151 7.43 -9.09 -7.45
N TRP A 152 8.62 -9.17 -8.06
CA TRP A 152 9.23 -8.05 -8.78
C TRP A 152 8.37 -7.56 -9.95
N VAL A 153 7.83 -8.48 -10.75
CA VAL A 153 6.96 -8.16 -11.87
C VAL A 153 5.68 -7.47 -11.39
N MET A 154 5.05 -7.98 -10.34
CA MET A 154 3.85 -7.35 -9.77
C MET A 154 4.12 -5.98 -9.14
N LEU A 155 5.22 -5.83 -8.40
CA LEU A 155 5.62 -4.54 -7.82
C LEU A 155 5.89 -3.51 -8.91
N TYR A 156 6.56 -3.93 -9.98
CA TYR A 156 6.80 -3.08 -11.12
C TYR A 156 5.48 -2.62 -11.75
N ARG A 157 4.55 -3.55 -12.02
CA ARG A 157 3.21 -3.21 -12.56
C ARG A 157 2.45 -2.26 -11.65
N ALA A 158 2.47 -2.49 -10.35
CA ALA A 158 1.82 -1.62 -9.38
C ALA A 158 2.39 -0.19 -9.45
N ARG A 159 3.72 -0.04 -9.46
CA ARG A 159 4.39 1.26 -9.60
C ARG A 159 4.06 1.97 -10.91
N MET A 160 4.05 1.23 -12.03
CA MET A 160 3.72 1.82 -13.33
C MET A 160 2.26 2.25 -13.43
N GLY A 161 1.33 1.46 -12.89
CA GLY A 161 -0.08 1.84 -12.83
C GLY A 161 -0.33 3.08 -11.98
N ILE A 162 0.34 3.17 -10.81
CA ILE A 162 0.30 4.37 -9.95
C ILE A 162 0.86 5.57 -10.69
N ARG A 163 2.02 5.41 -11.35
CA ARG A 163 2.65 6.48 -12.14
C ARG A 163 1.71 7.00 -13.23
N LYS A 164 1.20 6.12 -14.09
CA LYS A 164 0.28 6.50 -15.18
C LYS A 164 -0.93 7.26 -14.64
N CYS A 165 -1.50 6.78 -13.53
CA CYS A 165 -2.62 7.45 -12.91
C CYS A 165 -2.24 8.84 -12.35
N LEU A 166 -1.10 8.98 -11.69
CA LEU A 166 -0.64 10.26 -11.14
C LEU A 166 -0.29 11.27 -12.25
N GLU A 167 0.34 10.82 -13.33
CA GLU A 167 0.62 11.67 -14.49
C GLU A 167 -0.69 12.25 -15.07
N ILE A 168 -1.76 11.46 -15.11
CA ILE A 168 -3.08 11.93 -15.61
C ILE A 168 -3.80 12.82 -14.60
N ASN A 169 -3.81 12.46 -13.31
CA ASN A 169 -4.73 13.05 -12.32
C ASN A 169 -4.07 14.11 -11.41
N TRP A 170 -2.74 14.17 -11.35
CA TRP A 170 -1.99 15.15 -10.57
C TRP A 170 -1.22 16.12 -11.46
N LEU A 171 -0.53 15.62 -12.50
CA LEU A 171 0.30 16.46 -13.38
C LEU A 171 -0.44 16.99 -14.60
N GLY A 172 -1.45 16.27 -15.09
CA GLY A 172 -2.32 16.72 -16.17
C GLY A 172 -3.48 17.63 -15.73
N ALA A 173 -3.57 17.93 -14.43
CA ALA A 173 -4.62 18.75 -13.81
C ALA A 173 -4.24 20.23 -13.72
#